data_AF-A0A964K7Q9-F1
#
_entry.id   AF-A0A964K7Q9-F1
#
_cell.length_a   1.000
_cell.length_b   1.000
_cell.length_c   1.000
_cell.angle_alpha   90.00
_cell.angle_beta   90.00
_cell.angle_gamma   90.00
#
_symmetry.space_group_name_H-M   'P 1'
#
loop_
_entity.id
_entity.type
_entity.pdbx_description
1 polymer ?
#
loop_
_entity_poly.entity_id
_entity_poly.type
_entity_poly.pdbx_seq_one_letter_code
_entity_poly.pdbx_strand_id
1 'polypeptide(L)'
;MSKKTESETGVSRRGLLQQVGFAGAAVAVSGCNIAPATPGEARVVATPRREALETLNAAEAETLEAIVARLIPTDENGPGATEARAAHYIDRALAGPLRNLRGAYAAGLSALDDYASGAKGAAFAKLNAADQDAVLTDMEKDVATGFAPNAATFFNLLRTHTIEGTFSDPYYGGNADFVGWNLIAYPGLRMGVTADDQRMSAKPAPNRQSAYDDPMFGPMFGRDGGGHGH
;
A
#
# COMPACT_ATOMS: atom_id res chain seq x y z
N MET A 1 43.24 36.91 -8.99
CA MET A 1 43.22 35.42 -8.87
C MET A 1 41.79 35.03 -8.51
N SER A 2 40.93 34.73 -9.47
CA SER A 2 40.73 33.44 -10.16
C SER A 2 40.16 32.31 -9.29
N LYS A 3 38.92 31.92 -9.62
CA LYS A 3 38.18 30.66 -9.37
C LYS A 3 37.72 30.42 -7.91
N LYS A 4 36.51 29.90 -7.63
CA LYS A 4 35.65 29.03 -8.44
C LYS A 4 34.19 29.12 -7.96
N THR A 5 33.26 29.18 -8.91
CA THR A 5 31.82 28.86 -8.81
C THR A 5 31.58 27.36 -8.68
N GLU A 6 30.58 26.95 -7.91
CA GLU A 6 29.83 25.67 -7.96
C GLU A 6 28.56 25.95 -7.12
N SER A 7 27.30 26.03 -7.59
CA SER A 7 26.47 25.25 -8.52
C SER A 7 26.29 23.78 -8.12
N GLU A 8 25.36 23.51 -7.21
CA GLU A 8 24.79 22.17 -7.01
C GLU A 8 23.33 22.16 -7.47
N THR A 9 23.14 21.85 -8.74
CA THR A 9 21.91 21.24 -9.27
C THR A 9 22.22 19.79 -9.61
N GLY A 10 21.27 18.89 -9.38
CA GLY A 10 21.18 17.68 -10.18
C GLY A 10 21.57 16.37 -9.51
N VAL A 11 20.61 15.88 -8.73
CA VAL A 11 20.22 14.49 -8.54
C VAL A 11 21.06 13.58 -7.64
N SER A 12 20.38 13.03 -6.61
CA SER A 12 20.88 11.95 -5.76
C SER A 12 19.78 10.92 -5.42
N ARG A 13 19.61 9.97 -6.34
CA ARG A 13 19.60 8.49 -6.25
C ARG A 13 20.10 7.94 -7.63
N ARG A 14 20.74 8.81 -8.43
CA ARG A 14 20.92 8.77 -9.88
C ARG A 14 22.41 8.60 -10.18
N GLY A 15 22.73 7.68 -11.09
CA GLY A 15 24.11 7.33 -11.44
C GLY A 15 24.33 5.83 -11.23
N LEU A 16 23.55 4.98 -11.89
CA LEU A 16 24.02 4.41 -13.15
C LEU A 16 25.49 3.94 -13.05
N LEU A 17 25.77 2.92 -12.25
CA LEU A 17 27.02 2.16 -12.25
C LEU A 17 26.74 0.82 -11.53
N GLN A 18 26.86 -0.38 -12.13
CA GLN A 18 27.62 -0.78 -13.32
C GLN A 18 26.92 -1.92 -14.07
N GLN A 19 26.73 -1.70 -15.37
CA GLN A 19 26.73 -2.78 -16.35
C GLN A 19 28.09 -3.48 -16.31
N VAL A 20 28.08 -4.80 -16.17
CA VAL A 20 29.02 -5.66 -16.88
C VAL A 20 28.19 -6.75 -17.54
N GLY A 21 28.06 -6.66 -18.86
CA GLY A 21 27.62 -7.77 -19.69
C GLY A 21 28.80 -8.67 -20.03
N PHE A 22 28.58 -9.98 -20.05
CA PHE A 22 29.29 -10.95 -20.88
C PHE A 22 28.26 -12.05 -21.20
N ALA A 23 27.78 -12.08 -22.45
CA ALA A 23 28.27 -12.98 -23.50
C ALA A 23 27.72 -14.41 -23.32
N GLY A 24 26.85 -14.79 -24.25
CA GLY A 24 26.39 -16.16 -24.39
C GLY A 24 27.58 -17.09 -24.61
N ALA A 25 27.60 -18.18 -23.86
CA ALA A 25 28.41 -19.35 -24.14
C ALA A 25 27.50 -20.57 -23.98
N ALA A 26 27.11 -21.16 -25.12
CA ALA A 26 26.59 -22.51 -25.14
C ALA A 26 27.75 -23.45 -24.78
N VAL A 27 27.72 -24.02 -23.57
CA VAL A 27 28.62 -25.10 -23.20
C VAL A 27 27.78 -26.37 -23.11
N ALA A 28 27.93 -27.24 -24.12
CA ALA A 28 27.47 -28.60 -24.03
C ALA A 28 28.36 -29.34 -23.02
N VAL A 29 27.81 -29.66 -21.84
CA VAL A 29 28.41 -30.63 -20.93
C VAL A 29 27.49 -31.85 -20.90
N SER A 30 27.93 -32.87 -21.62
CA SER A 30 27.44 -34.23 -21.46
C SER A 30 27.74 -34.75 -20.06
N GLY A 31 26.77 -35.43 -19.46
CA GLY A 31 27.02 -36.43 -18.42
C GLY A 31 26.95 -35.92 -16.98
N CYS A 32 25.76 -35.56 -16.51
CA CYS A 32 25.41 -35.67 -15.09
C CYS A 32 24.08 -36.41 -14.99
N ASN A 33 24.05 -37.55 -14.30
CA ASN A 33 22.82 -38.27 -13.98
C ASN A 33 21.93 -37.39 -13.11
N ILE A 34 20.87 -36.84 -13.70
CA ILE A 34 19.82 -36.14 -12.99
C ILE A 34 18.87 -37.22 -12.46
N ALA A 35 18.90 -37.46 -11.14
CA ALA A 35 17.78 -38.10 -10.47
C ALA A 35 16.52 -37.27 -10.77
N PRO A 36 15.35 -37.87 -11.06
CA PRO A 36 14.16 -37.11 -11.39
C PRO A 36 13.83 -36.20 -10.21
N ALA A 37 14.05 -34.89 -10.38
CA ALA A 37 13.51 -33.89 -9.49
C ALA A 37 12.00 -34.00 -9.60
N THR A 38 11.35 -34.43 -8.52
CA THR A 38 9.92 -34.24 -8.33
C THR A 38 9.61 -32.77 -8.63
N PRO A 39 8.64 -32.45 -9.51
CA PRO A 39 8.22 -31.08 -9.71
C PRO A 39 7.75 -30.53 -8.36
N GLY A 40 8.58 -29.71 -7.73
CA GLY A 40 8.14 -28.88 -6.62
C GLY A 40 7.06 -27.99 -7.20
N GLU A 41 5.83 -28.15 -6.71
CA GLU A 41 4.70 -27.30 -7.06
C GLU A 41 5.14 -25.86 -6.85
N ALA A 42 5.41 -25.17 -7.97
CA ALA A 42 5.49 -23.73 -7.97
C ALA A 42 4.15 -23.26 -7.41
N ARG A 43 4.17 -22.80 -6.16
CA ARG A 43 2.99 -22.24 -5.51
C ARG A 43 2.63 -21.01 -6.32
N VAL A 44 1.68 -21.18 -7.24
CA VAL A 44 1.00 -20.10 -7.92
C VAL A 44 0.33 -19.33 -6.79
N VAL A 45 0.93 -18.21 -6.38
CA VAL A 45 0.27 -17.24 -5.54
C VAL A 45 -0.89 -16.75 -6.39
N ALA A 46 -2.07 -17.32 -6.17
CA ALA A 46 -3.28 -16.94 -6.86
C ALA A 46 -3.42 -15.43 -6.69
N THR A 47 -3.43 -14.69 -7.78
CA THR A 47 -3.76 -13.26 -7.74
C THR A 47 -5.14 -13.18 -7.12
N PRO A 48 -5.31 -12.56 -5.93
CA PRO A 48 -6.61 -12.51 -5.29
C PRO A 48 -7.57 -11.84 -6.27
N ARG A 49 -8.74 -12.45 -6.45
CA ARG A 49 -9.82 -11.86 -7.22
C ARG A 49 -10.07 -10.48 -6.62
N ARG A 50 -9.74 -9.41 -7.35
CA ARG A 50 -10.05 -8.05 -6.93
C ARG A 50 -11.57 -7.97 -6.80
N GLU A 51 -12.05 -7.94 -5.56
CA GLU A 51 -13.44 -7.66 -5.27
C GLU A 51 -13.76 -6.27 -5.85
N ALA A 52 -14.93 -6.14 -6.46
CA ALA A 52 -15.34 -4.86 -7.01
C ALA A 52 -15.47 -3.87 -5.85
N LEU A 53 -14.86 -2.70 -6.00
CA LEU A 53 -15.03 -1.59 -5.08
C LEU A 53 -16.50 -1.14 -5.08
N GLU A 54 -16.98 -0.74 -3.91
CA GLU A 54 -18.37 -0.40 -3.63
C GLU A 54 -18.74 1.02 -4.12
N THR A 55 -17.78 1.95 -4.10
CA THR A 55 -18.04 3.39 -4.26
C THR A 55 -17.30 4.03 -5.44
N LEU A 56 -16.07 3.60 -5.69
CA LEU A 56 -15.24 4.06 -6.80
C LEU A 56 -15.60 3.31 -8.07
N ASN A 57 -15.61 4.02 -9.21
CA ASN A 57 -15.72 3.36 -10.50
C ASN A 57 -14.39 2.67 -10.87
N ALA A 58 -14.40 1.86 -11.93
CA ALA A 58 -13.23 1.07 -12.32
C ALA A 58 -11.98 1.90 -12.65
N ALA A 59 -12.14 3.08 -13.27
CA ALA A 59 -11.01 3.96 -13.60
C ALA A 59 -10.46 4.64 -12.34
N GLU A 60 -11.34 5.17 -11.48
CA GLU A 60 -10.95 5.75 -10.19
C GLU A 60 -10.23 4.71 -9.31
N ALA A 61 -10.74 3.48 -9.28
CA ALA A 61 -10.14 2.36 -8.56
C ALA A 61 -8.74 2.03 -9.09
N GLU A 62 -8.58 1.95 -10.42
CA GLU A 62 -7.29 1.69 -11.05
C GLU A 62 -6.26 2.78 -10.73
N THR A 63 -6.66 4.05 -10.81
CA THR A 63 -5.80 5.19 -10.46
C THR A 63 -5.45 5.18 -8.97
N LEU A 64 -6.43 4.94 -8.08
CA LEU A 64 -6.17 4.87 -6.64
C LEU A 64 -5.22 3.72 -6.28
N GLU A 65 -5.41 2.53 -6.85
CA GLU A 65 -4.52 1.37 -6.65
C GLU A 65 -3.08 1.69 -7.06
N ALA A 66 -2.89 2.38 -8.19
CA ALA A 66 -1.57 2.81 -8.62
C ALA A 66 -0.95 3.82 -7.63
N ILE A 67 -1.74 4.78 -7.11
CA ILE A 67 -1.27 5.76 -6.13
C ILE A 67 -0.80 5.07 -4.85
N VAL A 68 -1.64 4.23 -4.25
CA VAL A 68 -1.31 3.60 -2.95
C VAL A 68 -0.07 2.71 -3.06
N ALA A 69 0.10 2.02 -4.20
CA ALA A 69 1.28 1.21 -4.49
C ALA A 69 2.58 2.03 -4.61
N ARG A 70 2.50 3.33 -4.91
CA ARG A 70 3.66 4.24 -4.88
C ARG A 70 3.90 4.87 -3.52
N LEU A 71 2.84 5.11 -2.74
CA LEU A 71 2.94 5.71 -1.41
C LEU A 71 3.53 4.76 -0.36
N ILE A 72 3.14 3.48 -0.38
CA ILE A 72 3.74 2.42 0.45
C ILE A 72 4.02 1.23 -0.47
N PRO A 73 5.20 1.19 -1.10
CA PRO A 73 5.54 0.17 -2.09
C PRO A 73 5.86 -1.18 -1.46
N THR A 74 5.63 -2.24 -2.24
CA THR A 74 6.21 -3.57 -1.98
C THR A 74 7.68 -3.54 -2.37
N ASP A 75 8.55 -3.89 -1.44
CA ASP A 75 10.00 -3.92 -1.65
C ASP A 75 10.68 -5.02 -0.81
N GLU A 76 12.00 -4.94 -0.66
CA GLU A 76 12.80 -5.90 0.11
C GLU A 76 12.42 -5.98 1.60
N ASN A 77 11.76 -4.96 2.15
CA ASN A 77 11.32 -4.93 3.53
C ASN A 77 9.96 -5.62 3.74
N GLY A 78 9.22 -5.90 2.65
CA GLY A 78 7.99 -6.67 2.71
C GLY A 78 6.86 -6.15 1.82
N PRO A 79 5.65 -6.73 1.99
CA PRO A 79 4.43 -6.32 1.30
C PRO A 79 4.02 -4.87 1.63
N GLY A 80 3.47 -4.17 0.65
CA GLY A 80 3.08 -2.77 0.73
C GLY A 80 1.56 -2.56 0.84
N ALA A 81 1.12 -1.35 0.49
CA ALA A 81 -0.29 -0.94 0.57
C ALA A 81 -1.22 -1.77 -0.34
N THR A 82 -0.71 -2.32 -1.45
CA THR A 82 -1.50 -3.17 -2.35
C THR A 82 -1.88 -4.48 -1.67
N GLU A 83 -0.92 -5.19 -1.08
CA GLU A 83 -1.17 -6.44 -0.34
C GLU A 83 -1.96 -6.17 0.94
N ALA A 84 -1.76 -5.02 1.58
CA ALA A 84 -2.58 -4.58 2.70
C ALA A 84 -4.02 -4.22 2.30
N ARG A 85 -4.35 -4.14 1.00
CA ARG A 85 -5.66 -3.71 0.48
C ARG A 85 -6.04 -2.28 0.93
N ALA A 86 -5.08 -1.36 0.97
CA ALA A 86 -5.33 0.02 1.40
C ALA A 86 -6.38 0.75 0.55
N ALA A 87 -6.42 0.53 -0.77
CA ALA A 87 -7.44 1.11 -1.64
C ALA A 87 -8.86 0.63 -1.31
N HIS A 88 -9.01 -0.63 -0.88
CA HIS A 88 -10.29 -1.19 -0.45
C HIS A 88 -10.78 -0.57 0.86
N TYR A 89 -9.88 -0.31 1.81
CA TYR A 89 -10.21 0.51 3.00
C TYR A 89 -10.75 1.88 2.60
N ILE A 90 -10.05 2.59 1.72
CA ILE A 90 -10.44 3.94 1.29
C ILE A 90 -11.82 3.91 0.66
N ASP A 91 -12.07 2.98 -0.27
CA ASP A 91 -13.36 2.84 -0.94
C ASP A 91 -14.52 2.55 0.04
N ARG A 92 -14.34 1.59 0.95
CA ARG A 92 -15.32 1.29 1.99
C ARG A 92 -15.53 2.47 2.94
N ALA A 93 -14.48 3.20 3.28
CA ALA A 93 -14.57 4.38 4.11
C ALA A 93 -15.36 5.50 3.41
N LEU A 94 -15.21 5.66 2.09
CA LEU A 94 -16.01 6.57 1.26
C LEU A 94 -17.48 6.17 1.15
N ALA A 95 -17.83 4.89 1.33
CA ALA A 95 -19.22 4.46 1.50
C ALA A 95 -19.81 4.81 2.88
N GLY A 96 -18.96 5.07 3.88
CA GLY A 96 -19.36 5.19 5.28
C GLY A 96 -18.85 6.48 5.96
N PRO A 97 -17.89 6.40 6.91
CA PRO A 97 -17.46 7.56 7.69
C PRO A 97 -16.94 8.73 6.87
N LEU A 98 -16.30 8.46 5.72
CA LEU A 98 -15.69 9.46 4.84
C LEU A 98 -16.58 9.84 3.64
N ARG A 99 -17.88 9.52 3.67
CA ARG A 99 -18.81 9.80 2.55
C ARG A 99 -18.81 11.24 2.04
N ASN A 100 -18.58 12.21 2.94
CA ASN A 100 -18.50 13.63 2.58
C ASN A 100 -17.29 13.97 1.70
N LEU A 101 -16.27 13.10 1.67
CA LEU A 101 -15.07 13.26 0.85
C LEU A 101 -15.18 12.59 -0.52
N ARG A 102 -16.27 11.87 -0.82
CA ARG A 102 -16.43 11.18 -2.10
C ARG A 102 -16.29 12.10 -3.31
N GLY A 103 -16.88 13.29 -3.24
CA GLY A 103 -16.76 14.30 -4.28
C GLY A 103 -15.32 14.81 -4.45
N ALA A 104 -14.58 14.99 -3.36
CA ALA A 104 -13.17 15.38 -3.41
C ALA A 104 -12.30 14.29 -4.04
N TYR A 105 -12.60 13.01 -3.78
CA TYR A 105 -11.93 11.89 -4.43
C TYR A 105 -12.21 11.82 -5.94
N ALA A 106 -13.46 11.98 -6.37
CA ALA A 106 -13.80 12.03 -7.79
C ALA A 106 -13.01 13.13 -8.52
N ALA A 107 -13.09 14.36 -8.00
CA ALA A 107 -12.44 15.51 -8.60
C ALA A 107 -10.91 15.37 -8.57
N GLY A 108 -10.33 14.93 -7.45
CA GLY A 108 -8.89 14.78 -7.30
C GLY A 108 -8.29 13.68 -8.16
N LEU A 109 -8.95 12.52 -8.28
CA LEU A 109 -8.48 11.43 -9.14
C LEU A 109 -8.57 11.83 -10.63
N SER A 110 -9.66 12.49 -11.03
CA SER A 110 -9.79 13.01 -12.40
C SER A 110 -8.72 14.07 -12.71
N ALA A 111 -8.50 15.04 -11.80
CA ALA A 111 -7.49 16.07 -11.97
C ALA A 111 -6.07 15.50 -12.05
N LEU A 112 -5.79 14.43 -11.29
CA LEU A 112 -4.52 13.72 -11.38
C LEU A 112 -4.33 13.05 -12.74
N ASP A 113 -5.35 12.38 -13.27
CA ASP A 113 -5.27 11.74 -14.58
C ASP A 113 -5.12 12.76 -15.71
N ASP A 114 -5.81 13.90 -15.63
CA ASP A 114 -5.65 15.01 -16.57
C ASP A 114 -4.23 15.60 -16.51
N TYR A 115 -3.72 15.84 -15.30
CA TYR A 115 -2.37 16.36 -15.09
C TYR A 115 -1.30 15.38 -15.59
N ALA A 116 -1.42 14.09 -15.26
CA ALA A 116 -0.54 13.04 -15.72
C ALA A 116 -0.56 12.92 -17.26
N SER A 117 -1.74 12.96 -17.86
CA SER A 117 -1.89 12.91 -19.32
C SER A 117 -1.25 14.11 -20.00
N GLY A 118 -1.42 15.31 -19.45
CA GLY A 118 -0.80 16.54 -19.98
C GLY A 118 0.72 16.58 -19.81
N ALA A 119 1.23 16.16 -18.65
CA ALA A 119 2.65 16.27 -18.32
C ALA A 119 3.49 15.10 -18.85
N LYS A 120 2.90 13.90 -18.96
CA LYS A 120 3.60 12.63 -19.24
C LYS A 120 3.01 11.85 -20.43
N GLY A 121 1.87 12.26 -20.96
CA GLY A 121 1.29 11.69 -22.18
C GLY A 121 0.37 10.48 -21.98
N ALA A 122 0.06 10.09 -20.74
CA ALA A 122 -0.93 9.05 -20.43
C ALA A 122 -1.54 9.25 -19.03
N ALA A 123 -2.68 8.60 -18.79
CA ALA A 123 -3.32 8.55 -17.46
C ALA A 123 -2.35 7.97 -16.41
N PHE A 124 -2.50 8.39 -15.16
CA PHE A 124 -1.53 8.14 -14.09
C PHE A 124 -1.23 6.65 -13.91
N ALA A 125 -2.27 5.81 -13.88
CA ALA A 125 -2.12 4.36 -13.72
C ALA A 125 -1.39 3.67 -14.88
N LYS A 126 -1.30 4.31 -16.05
CA LYS A 126 -0.63 3.77 -17.24
C LYS A 126 0.82 4.26 -17.38
N LEU A 127 1.25 5.18 -16.52
CA LEU A 127 2.64 5.64 -16.48
C LEU A 127 3.57 4.57 -15.91
N ASN A 128 4.85 4.65 -16.26
CA ASN A 128 5.87 3.87 -15.57
C ASN A 128 6.07 4.42 -14.13
N ALA A 129 6.69 3.61 -13.26
CA ALA A 129 6.86 3.97 -11.85
C ALA A 129 7.59 5.30 -11.63
N ALA A 130 8.61 5.62 -12.44
CA ALA A 130 9.37 6.86 -12.29
C ALA A 130 8.54 8.09 -12.65
N ASP A 131 7.66 7.97 -13.65
CA ASP A 131 6.75 9.05 -14.03
C ASP A 131 5.59 9.19 -13.04
N GLN A 132 5.08 8.08 -12.48
CA GLN A 132 4.14 8.12 -11.36
C GLN A 132 4.74 8.84 -10.16
N ASP A 133 5.99 8.53 -9.79
CA ASP A 133 6.70 9.20 -8.71
C ASP A 133 6.90 10.69 -8.95
N ALA A 134 7.26 11.06 -10.18
CA ALA A 134 7.42 12.45 -10.56
C ALA A 134 6.10 13.23 -10.38
N VAL A 135 4.98 12.67 -10.87
CA VAL A 135 3.66 13.29 -10.72
C VAL A 135 3.25 13.42 -9.25
N LEU A 136 3.42 12.37 -8.44
CA LEU A 136 3.13 12.42 -7.00
C LEU A 136 4.03 13.45 -6.28
N THR A 137 5.29 13.57 -6.69
CA THR A 137 6.22 14.60 -6.17
C THR A 137 5.75 16.00 -6.53
N ASP A 138 5.23 16.21 -7.74
CA ASP A 138 4.70 17.49 -8.17
C ASP A 138 3.43 17.86 -7.38
N MET A 139 2.59 16.88 -7.03
CA MET A 139 1.46 17.10 -6.13
C MET A 139 1.93 17.46 -4.70
N GLU A 140 2.88 16.70 -4.15
CA GLU A 140 3.43 16.94 -2.80
C GLU A 140 4.01 18.35 -2.67
N LYS A 141 4.68 18.84 -3.72
CA LYS A 141 5.27 20.19 -3.79
C LYS A 141 4.28 21.29 -4.20
N ASP A 142 3.02 20.95 -4.38
CA ASP A 142 1.97 21.86 -4.85
C ASP A 142 2.24 22.53 -6.21
N VAL A 143 2.95 21.83 -7.10
CA VAL A 143 3.25 22.29 -8.47
C VAL A 143 2.19 21.81 -9.46
N ALA A 144 1.56 20.66 -9.19
CA ALA A 144 0.52 20.12 -10.05
C ALA A 144 -0.73 21.03 -10.06
N THR A 145 -1.29 21.27 -11.24
CA THR A 145 -2.43 22.18 -11.44
C THR A 145 -3.74 21.43 -11.66
N GLY A 146 -4.88 22.13 -11.57
CA GLY A 146 -6.21 21.54 -11.79
C GLY A 146 -6.90 20.99 -10.54
N PHE A 147 -6.28 21.15 -9.38
CA PHE A 147 -6.83 20.70 -8.09
C PHE A 147 -7.48 21.84 -7.32
N ALA A 148 -8.49 21.51 -6.50
CA ALA A 148 -9.13 22.42 -5.57
C ALA A 148 -9.16 21.80 -4.16
N PRO A 149 -8.67 22.48 -3.11
CA PRO A 149 -8.09 23.83 -3.12
C PRO A 149 -6.70 23.90 -3.79
N ASN A 150 -5.92 22.82 -3.74
CA ASN A 150 -4.64 22.67 -4.44
C ASN A 150 -4.20 21.17 -4.46
N ALA A 151 -3.07 20.86 -5.11
CA ALA A 151 -2.63 19.48 -5.30
C ALA A 151 -2.07 18.87 -4.02
N ALA A 152 -1.33 19.66 -3.22
CA ALA A 152 -0.76 19.19 -1.96
C ALA A 152 -1.85 18.78 -0.95
N THR A 153 -3.00 19.46 -0.94
CA THR A 153 -4.13 19.07 -0.08
C THR A 153 -4.65 17.67 -0.44
N PHE A 154 -4.84 17.40 -1.72
CA PHE A 154 -5.32 16.10 -2.16
C PHE A 154 -4.27 14.99 -1.97
N PHE A 155 -2.99 15.29 -2.22
CA PHE A 155 -1.89 14.37 -1.91
C PHE A 155 -1.86 13.96 -0.43
N ASN A 156 -1.97 14.94 0.48
CA ASN A 156 -1.98 14.67 1.91
C ASN A 156 -3.20 13.84 2.35
N LEU A 157 -4.35 14.04 1.69
CA LEU A 157 -5.54 13.23 1.92
C LEU A 157 -5.29 11.76 1.53
N LEU A 158 -4.77 11.52 0.31
CA LEU A 158 -4.42 10.20 -0.19
C LEU A 158 -3.39 9.52 0.72
N ARG A 159 -2.33 10.24 1.10
CA ARG A 159 -1.28 9.75 1.99
C ARG A 159 -1.84 9.31 3.34
N THR A 160 -2.68 10.16 3.95
CA THR A 160 -3.27 9.88 5.26
C THR A 160 -4.11 8.60 5.21
N HIS A 161 -5.06 8.51 4.29
CA HIS A 161 -5.94 7.34 4.23
C HIS A 161 -5.22 6.07 3.73
N THR A 162 -4.11 6.19 3.00
CA THR A 162 -3.26 5.03 2.66
C THR A 162 -2.57 4.47 3.89
N ILE A 163 -2.07 5.34 4.78
CA ILE A 163 -1.46 4.93 6.05
C ILE A 163 -2.52 4.27 6.94
N GLU A 164 -3.70 4.88 7.07
CA GLU A 164 -4.83 4.29 7.82
C GLU A 164 -5.22 2.92 7.23
N GLY A 165 -5.43 2.85 5.92
CA GLY A 165 -5.76 1.61 5.23
C GLY A 165 -4.68 0.53 5.30
N THR A 166 -3.42 0.89 5.57
CA THR A 166 -2.33 -0.07 5.68
C THR A 166 -2.11 -0.53 7.13
N PHE A 167 -2.28 0.35 8.12
CA PHE A 167 -1.84 0.09 9.49
C PHE A 167 -2.97 0.06 10.54
N SER A 168 -4.19 0.46 10.20
CA SER A 168 -5.34 0.32 11.08
C SER A 168 -5.82 -1.13 11.20
N ASP A 169 -6.80 -1.38 12.06
CA ASP A 169 -7.36 -2.72 12.27
C ASP A 169 -7.95 -3.31 10.97
N PRO A 170 -7.68 -4.58 10.64
CA PRO A 170 -8.18 -5.19 9.39
C PRO A 170 -9.70 -5.21 9.26
N TYR A 171 -10.43 -5.10 10.37
CA TYR A 171 -11.89 -4.99 10.39
C TYR A 171 -12.44 -3.92 9.44
N TYR A 172 -11.70 -2.83 9.23
CA TYR A 172 -12.10 -1.73 8.34
C TYR A 172 -11.90 -2.03 6.85
N GLY A 173 -11.40 -3.21 6.49
CA GLY A 173 -11.22 -3.63 5.10
C GLY A 173 -9.87 -3.29 4.48
N GLY A 174 -8.95 -2.73 5.27
CA GLY A 174 -7.53 -2.58 4.95
C GLY A 174 -6.68 -3.53 5.78
N ASN A 175 -5.37 -3.29 5.86
CA ASN A 175 -4.40 -4.09 6.60
C ASN A 175 -4.64 -5.60 6.50
N ALA A 176 -4.98 -6.08 5.29
CA ALA A 176 -5.35 -7.47 5.07
C ALA A 176 -4.22 -8.40 5.54
N ASP A 177 -4.61 -9.53 6.15
CA ASP A 177 -3.67 -10.51 6.73
C ASP A 177 -2.66 -9.91 7.73
N PHE A 178 -2.99 -8.75 8.32
CA PHE A 178 -2.14 -8.01 9.25
C PHE A 178 -0.80 -7.57 8.62
N VAL A 179 -0.76 -7.36 7.30
CA VAL A 179 0.43 -6.94 6.53
C VAL A 179 1.15 -5.75 7.18
N GLY A 180 0.43 -4.66 7.43
CA GLY A 180 1.01 -3.44 8.00
C GLY A 180 1.49 -3.66 9.42
N TRP A 181 0.76 -4.43 10.24
CA TRP A 181 1.20 -4.75 11.61
C TRP A 181 2.47 -5.57 11.61
N ASN A 182 2.59 -6.57 10.73
CA ASN A 182 3.81 -7.35 10.57
C ASN A 182 4.98 -6.46 10.12
N LEU A 183 4.75 -5.52 9.20
CA LEU A 183 5.77 -4.61 8.66
C LEU A 183 6.39 -3.74 9.75
N ILE A 184 5.58 -3.20 10.68
CA ILE A 184 6.06 -2.38 11.81
C ILE A 184 6.37 -3.21 13.06
N ALA A 185 6.34 -4.54 12.96
CA ALA A 185 6.46 -5.47 14.08
C ALA A 185 5.48 -5.19 15.25
N TYR A 186 4.30 -4.66 14.93
CA TYR A 186 3.23 -4.46 15.91
C TYR A 186 2.59 -5.81 16.22
N PRO A 187 2.61 -6.27 17.48
CA PRO A 187 2.18 -7.61 17.82
C PRO A 187 0.65 -7.72 17.97
N GLY A 188 -0.12 -6.69 17.65
CA GLY A 188 -1.56 -6.62 17.86
C GLY A 188 -1.96 -6.11 19.25
N LEU A 189 -3.27 -6.02 19.46
CA LEU A 189 -3.85 -5.51 20.71
C LEU A 189 -3.60 -6.47 21.87
N ARG A 190 -3.29 -5.90 23.03
CA ARG A 190 -3.17 -6.62 24.31
C ARG A 190 -4.09 -6.04 25.35
N MET A 191 -4.95 -6.88 25.90
CA MET A 191 -5.87 -6.52 26.99
C MET A 191 -5.19 -6.57 28.37
N GLY A 192 -3.97 -7.09 28.44
CA GLY A 192 -3.15 -7.14 29.65
C GLY A 192 -1.68 -7.27 29.31
N VAL A 193 -0.83 -6.80 30.21
CA VAL A 193 0.63 -6.90 30.12
C VAL A 193 1.11 -7.66 31.34
N THR A 194 1.85 -8.75 31.14
CA THR A 194 2.42 -9.52 32.25
C THR A 194 3.69 -8.85 32.79
N ALA A 195 4.12 -9.20 34.01
CA ALA A 195 5.39 -8.70 34.54
C ALA A 195 6.59 -9.12 33.67
N ASP A 196 6.51 -10.26 32.97
CA ASP A 196 7.54 -10.70 32.03
C ASP A 196 7.54 -9.87 30.74
N ASP A 197 6.36 -9.50 30.22
CA ASP A 197 6.27 -8.58 29.07
C ASP A 197 6.88 -7.21 29.41
N GLN A 198 6.69 -6.71 30.64
CA GLN A 198 7.27 -5.45 31.11
C GLN A 198 8.80 -5.47 31.20
N ARG A 199 9.40 -6.66 31.38
CA ARG A 199 10.87 -6.81 31.37
C ARG A 199 11.46 -6.62 29.98
N MET A 200 10.63 -6.63 28.92
CA MET A 200 11.03 -6.44 27.52
C MET A 200 12.20 -7.33 27.07
N SER A 201 12.33 -8.50 27.71
CA SER A 201 13.44 -9.43 27.51
C SER A 201 13.28 -10.28 26.24
N ALA A 202 12.07 -10.32 25.67
CA ALA A 202 11.77 -11.00 24.42
C ALA A 202 10.79 -10.17 23.58
N LYS A 203 10.87 -10.32 22.26
CA LYS A 203 9.85 -9.78 21.36
C LYS A 203 8.54 -10.52 21.60
N PRO A 204 7.44 -9.81 21.86
CA PRO A 204 6.18 -10.48 22.07
C PRO A 204 5.67 -11.21 20.83
N ALA A 205 4.99 -12.33 21.03
CA ALA A 205 4.34 -13.05 19.92
C ALA A 205 3.20 -12.20 19.31
N PRO A 206 3.01 -12.22 17.98
CA PRO A 206 1.89 -11.56 17.31
C PRO A 206 0.56 -12.25 17.64
N ASN A 207 -0.46 -11.47 17.99
CA ASN A 207 -1.79 -11.95 18.34
C ASN A 207 -2.73 -12.05 17.11
N ARG A 208 -2.45 -11.35 15.99
CA ARG A 208 -3.23 -11.39 14.72
C ARG A 208 -4.75 -11.47 14.94
N GLN A 209 -5.25 -10.62 15.83
CA GLN A 209 -6.66 -10.51 16.20
C GLN A 209 -7.09 -9.06 16.01
N SER A 210 -8.27 -8.88 15.44
CA SER A 210 -8.94 -7.58 15.40
C SER A 210 -9.41 -7.19 16.80
N ALA A 211 -9.47 -5.89 17.08
CA ALA A 211 -10.17 -5.35 18.24
C ALA A 211 -11.62 -5.85 18.32
N TYR A 212 -12.25 -5.98 17.15
CA TYR A 212 -13.67 -6.30 17.01
C TYR A 212 -13.98 -7.80 17.07
N ASP A 213 -12.94 -8.64 17.13
CA ASP A 213 -13.09 -10.06 17.48
C ASP A 213 -13.36 -10.24 18.98
N ASP A 214 -13.01 -9.25 19.80
CA ASP A 214 -13.29 -9.24 21.24
C ASP A 214 -14.76 -8.83 21.51
N PRO A 215 -15.53 -9.61 22.31
CA PRO A 215 -16.91 -9.27 22.67
C PRO A 215 -17.08 -7.90 23.34
N MET A 216 -16.01 -7.33 23.90
CA MET A 216 -15.98 -6.00 24.51
C MET A 216 -16.14 -4.87 23.48
N PHE A 217 -15.67 -5.08 22.24
CA PHE A 217 -15.65 -4.05 21.19
C PHE A 217 -16.42 -4.45 19.92
N GLY A 218 -16.77 -5.73 19.78
CA GLY A 218 -17.67 -6.22 18.72
C GLY A 218 -19.06 -5.58 18.79
N PRO A 219 -19.82 -5.57 17.69
CA PRO A 219 -21.19 -5.05 17.69
C PRO A 219 -22.05 -5.75 18.75
N MET A 220 -22.66 -4.98 19.64
CA MET A 220 -23.61 -5.46 20.66
C MET A 220 -24.97 -5.91 20.05
N PHE A 221 -24.96 -6.42 18.82
CA PHE A 221 -26.14 -6.92 18.12
C PHE A 221 -26.16 -8.44 18.22
N GLY A 222 -26.90 -8.94 19.22
CA GLY A 222 -27.12 -10.38 19.40
C GLY A 222 -27.24 -10.87 20.85
N ARG A 223 -27.85 -10.11 21.76
CA ARG A 223 -28.59 -10.74 22.87
C ARG A 223 -30.06 -10.82 22.46
N ASP A 224 -30.35 -11.76 21.58
CA ASP A 224 -31.71 -12.26 21.44
C ASP A 224 -32.06 -13.06 22.69
N GLY A 225 -33.29 -12.85 23.18
CA GLY A 225 -33.78 -13.36 24.43
C GLY A 225 -33.80 -14.88 24.52
N GLY A 226 -33.34 -15.38 25.66
CA GLY A 226 -33.58 -16.74 26.15
C GLY A 226 -34.00 -16.64 27.60
N GLY A 227 -35.29 -16.81 27.87
CA GLY A 227 -35.85 -16.74 29.21
C GLY A 227 -35.45 -17.94 30.07
N HIS A 228 -35.39 -17.72 31.37
CA HIS A 228 -35.64 -18.76 32.36
C HIS A 228 -36.39 -18.14 33.53
N GLY A 229 -37.69 -18.40 33.56
CA GLY A 229 -38.38 -18.58 34.83
C GLY A 229 -37.97 -19.93 35.41
N HIS A 230 -37.67 -19.95 36.69
CA HIS A 230 -38.18 -20.86 37.71
C HIS A 230 -37.73 -20.35 39.09
#